data_AF-Q605X5-F1
#
_entry.id   AF-Q605X5-F1
#
_cell.length_a   1.000
_cell.length_b   1.000
_cell.length_c   1.000
_cell.angle_alpha   90.00
_cell.angle_beta   90.00
_cell.angle_gamma   90.00
#
_symmetry.space_group_name_H-M   'P 1'
#
loop_
_entity.id
_entity.type
_entity.pdbx_description
1 polymer ?
#
loop_
_entity_poly.entity_id
_entity_poly.type
_entity_poly.pdbx_seq_one_letter_code
_entity_poly.pdbx_strand_id
1 'polypeptide(L)'
;MKPSSASVFAFVMSALWAVGQAAPLGWNLYDGYIQSFTVPYASPVPFGSPGMPAGLRMNATIGGNTLSFQLDTGSRGIAVSRDLLPPDFPTKGRPGHIFYWSSGNRLNGRWIETRITFPDALDGQTGAAVPAQATLPILVVETETCVAAPAGEIFPNHCTDPGVTKPSTHTTMMGIGFDRTGHGDTPNNDRWNQQFNPFLNLDAMRSGSMRAGYILTPQGVQLGLTAANTANAGQAGVSVSDFAFQKLIPTGLEQVPGSPPDWQAPTGSVTLNGTAYPVGQAVLDTGIDDMLLSLPAHPSSGNLTAATLEVSLLDSKGAVGYGFSVSDAQDPVTPATVTWSPLQSGRWSENRMSGAFVNTGVRALNAFNFLYDGTGGYVGLQLNGAAAGVSARLSPQISAQGQLPFPNGFNTNLPVVLQGKTEISVPGKPPGAVVFNGPVSGSGGLIVKKGKVVLACDASYSGTTVVDSGAILVYSRLAGKLKRRPGGVVIQEPDPSGTNCPAGTDTLPGWAQTAGDT
;
A
#
# COMPACT_ATOMS: atom_id res chain seq x y z
N MET A 1 80.52 -29.22 23.00
CA MET A 1 80.24 -28.05 23.86
C MET A 1 79.54 -26.99 23.01
N LYS A 2 78.52 -26.32 23.57
CA LYS A 2 77.47 -25.50 22.93
C LYS A 2 77.92 -24.56 21.78
N PRO A 3 77.02 -24.29 20.83
CA PRO A 3 76.18 -23.06 20.85
C PRO A 3 74.73 -23.37 20.39
N SER A 4 73.73 -22.50 20.31
CA SER A 4 73.28 -21.25 20.93
C SER A 4 71.83 -21.10 20.47
N SER A 5 70.94 -20.64 21.34
CA SER A 5 69.49 -20.57 21.15
C SER A 5 69.05 -19.68 19.98
N ALA A 6 68.14 -20.18 19.13
CA ALA A 6 67.34 -19.38 18.21
C ALA A 6 65.86 -19.52 18.59
N SER A 7 65.23 -18.39 18.90
CA SER A 7 63.82 -18.27 19.27
C SER A 7 62.91 -18.48 18.05
N VAL A 8 61.98 -19.43 18.13
CA VAL A 8 60.89 -19.61 17.16
C VAL A 8 59.72 -18.74 17.63
N PHE A 9 59.38 -17.71 16.86
CA PHE A 9 58.12 -16.96 17.00
C PHE A 9 57.00 -17.80 16.37
N ALA A 10 56.09 -18.31 17.19
CA ALA A 10 54.85 -18.91 16.71
C ALA A 10 53.84 -17.81 16.37
N PHE A 11 53.52 -17.65 15.08
CA PHE A 11 52.37 -16.86 14.64
C PHE A 11 51.10 -17.64 15.00
N VAL A 12 50.34 -17.15 15.99
CA VAL A 12 48.96 -17.59 16.21
C VAL A 12 48.10 -16.87 15.18
N MET A 13 47.64 -17.58 14.15
CA MET A 13 46.55 -17.09 13.30
C MET A 13 45.27 -17.08 14.13
N SER A 14 44.82 -15.89 14.52
CA SER A 14 43.48 -15.66 15.04
C SER A 14 42.47 -15.94 13.92
N ALA A 15 41.73 -17.04 14.02
CA ALA A 15 40.53 -17.24 13.21
C ALA A 15 39.50 -16.17 13.63
N LEU A 16 39.36 -15.13 12.80
CA LEU A 16 38.25 -14.20 12.89
C LEU A 16 36.97 -15.00 12.61
N TRP A 17 36.15 -15.17 13.63
CA TRP A 17 34.77 -15.63 13.47
C TRP A 17 34.05 -14.60 12.60
N ALA A 18 33.69 -15.01 11.39
CA ALA A 18 32.76 -14.24 10.58
C ALA A 18 31.43 -14.21 11.34
N VAL A 19 31.07 -13.03 11.84
CA VAL A 19 29.70 -12.76 12.30
C VAL A 19 28.83 -12.97 11.06
N GLY A 20 27.99 -14.00 11.07
CA GLY A 20 27.06 -14.26 9.97
C GLY A 20 26.27 -12.99 9.67
N GLN A 21 26.31 -12.51 8.43
CA GLN A 21 25.44 -11.41 8.01
C GLN A 21 23.99 -11.83 8.25
N ALA A 22 23.22 -10.99 8.94
CA ALA A 22 21.79 -11.19 9.07
C ALA A 22 21.18 -11.30 7.66
N ALA A 23 20.29 -12.27 7.45
CA ALA A 23 19.58 -12.40 6.19
C ALA A 23 18.83 -11.09 5.88
N PRO A 24 18.75 -10.67 4.60
CA PRO A 24 18.00 -9.47 4.21
C PRO A 24 16.56 -9.56 4.73
N LEU A 25 15.99 -8.41 5.13
CA LEU A 25 14.61 -8.38 5.61
C LEU A 25 13.65 -8.62 4.44
N GLY A 26 12.59 -9.38 4.69
CA GLY A 26 11.63 -9.74 3.67
C GLY A 26 10.66 -10.81 4.13
N TRP A 27 9.85 -11.25 3.18
CA TRP A 27 8.85 -12.29 3.35
C TRP A 27 8.68 -13.06 2.05
N ASN A 28 8.21 -14.30 2.14
CA ASN A 28 8.02 -15.16 0.97
C ASN A 28 6.64 -15.05 0.31
N LEU A 29 5.91 -13.94 0.57
CA LEU A 29 4.54 -13.77 0.08
C LEU A 29 4.46 -13.83 -1.46
N TYR A 30 5.53 -13.42 -2.14
CA TYR A 30 5.58 -13.27 -3.59
C TYR A 30 6.42 -14.33 -4.32
N ASP A 31 7.01 -15.29 -3.61
CA ASP A 31 7.94 -16.30 -4.15
C ASP A 31 7.32 -17.21 -5.21
N GLY A 32 6.00 -17.41 -5.14
CA GLY A 32 5.27 -18.23 -6.11
C GLY A 32 4.97 -17.52 -7.44
N TYR A 33 5.32 -16.24 -7.59
CA TYR A 33 4.97 -15.43 -8.74
C TYR A 33 6.21 -14.95 -9.47
N ILE A 34 6.20 -15.16 -10.79
CA ILE A 34 7.33 -14.82 -11.65
C ILE A 34 6.93 -13.87 -12.78
N GLN A 35 5.65 -13.78 -13.13
CA GLN A 35 5.17 -12.95 -14.23
C GLN A 35 4.95 -11.50 -13.75
N SER A 36 5.46 -10.56 -14.54
CA SER A 36 5.21 -9.13 -14.39
C SER A 36 5.43 -8.40 -15.71
N PHE A 37 4.96 -7.16 -15.79
CA PHE A 37 5.28 -6.21 -16.86
C PHE A 37 5.88 -4.95 -16.26
N THR A 38 6.75 -4.27 -17.01
CA THR A 38 7.12 -2.88 -16.76
C THR A 38 6.49 -2.00 -17.83
N VAL A 39 5.69 -1.03 -17.43
CA VAL A 39 5.07 -0.06 -18.33
C VAL A 39 5.67 1.33 -18.05
N PRO A 40 6.40 1.92 -19.00
CA PRO A 40 7.01 3.24 -18.79
C PRO A 40 5.93 4.32 -18.70
N TYR A 41 6.29 5.44 -18.08
CA TYR A 41 5.48 6.65 -18.18
C TYR A 41 5.50 7.19 -19.61
N ALA A 42 4.41 7.85 -20.02
CA ALA A 42 4.26 8.44 -21.35
C ALA A 42 5.32 9.53 -21.63
N SER A 43 5.90 10.11 -20.59
CA SER A 43 7.03 11.03 -20.64
C SER A 43 7.91 10.85 -19.39
N PRO A 44 9.21 11.18 -19.46
CA PRO A 44 10.06 11.22 -18.27
C PRO A 44 9.43 12.09 -17.18
N VAL A 45 9.48 11.60 -15.94
CA VAL A 45 8.93 12.30 -14.77
C VAL A 45 10.12 12.69 -13.90
N PRO A 46 10.19 13.96 -13.42
CA PRO A 46 11.32 14.44 -12.63
C PRO A 46 11.23 13.98 -11.17
N PHE A 47 11.17 12.66 -10.95
CA PHE A 47 11.22 12.08 -9.61
C PHE A 47 12.46 12.56 -8.86
N GLY A 48 12.30 12.74 -7.56
CA GLY A 48 13.30 13.26 -6.65
C GLY A 48 13.58 14.76 -6.78
N SER A 49 12.88 15.47 -7.67
CA SER A 49 13.07 16.91 -7.88
C SER A 49 11.97 17.75 -7.24
N PRO A 50 12.30 18.96 -6.73
CA PRO A 50 11.29 19.93 -6.32
C PRO A 50 10.36 20.28 -7.47
N GLY A 51 9.08 20.52 -7.15
CA GLY A 51 8.11 20.95 -8.16
C GLY A 51 7.63 19.83 -9.10
N MET A 52 7.80 18.56 -8.75
CA MET A 52 7.23 17.43 -9.51
C MET A 52 5.72 17.70 -9.78
N PRO A 53 5.29 17.74 -11.06
CA PRO A 53 3.91 18.09 -11.40
C PRO A 53 2.95 16.95 -11.11
N ALA A 54 1.67 17.29 -10.91
CA ALA A 54 0.58 16.32 -10.86
C ALA A 54 0.50 15.51 -12.16
N GLY A 55 -0.10 14.33 -12.06
CA GLY A 55 -0.57 13.60 -13.22
C GLY A 55 0.51 12.82 -13.96
N LEU A 56 1.09 11.83 -13.26
CA LEU A 56 1.86 10.76 -13.90
C LEU A 56 1.04 10.21 -15.07
N ARG A 57 1.59 10.23 -16.28
CA ARG A 57 0.85 9.80 -17.47
C ARG A 57 1.32 8.46 -18.00
N MET A 58 0.40 7.69 -18.55
CA MET A 58 0.68 6.40 -19.20
C MET A 58 -0.11 6.28 -20.49
N ASN A 59 0.51 5.71 -21.52
CA ASN A 59 -0.19 5.43 -22.77
C ASN A 59 -1.00 4.14 -22.66
N ALA A 60 -2.24 4.19 -23.12
CA ALA A 60 -3.09 3.02 -23.30
C ALA A 60 -3.93 3.13 -24.58
N THR A 61 -4.14 2.01 -25.24
CA THR A 61 -4.94 1.89 -26.46
C THR A 61 -6.35 1.42 -26.12
N ILE A 62 -7.35 2.16 -26.58
CA ILE A 62 -8.78 1.87 -26.45
C ILE A 62 -9.45 2.05 -27.81
N GLY A 63 -10.13 1.00 -28.30
CA GLY A 63 -10.78 1.06 -29.62
C GLY A 63 -9.82 1.32 -30.79
N GLY A 64 -8.53 1.05 -30.63
CA GLY A 64 -7.50 1.34 -31.64
C GLY A 64 -6.85 2.73 -31.51
N ASN A 65 -7.36 3.62 -30.65
CA ASN A 65 -6.74 4.92 -30.37
C ASN A 65 -5.82 4.79 -29.15
N THR A 66 -4.54 5.14 -29.30
CA THR A 66 -3.61 5.29 -28.17
C THR A 66 -3.75 6.69 -27.58
N LEU A 67 -4.08 6.75 -26.30
CA LEU A 67 -4.30 7.97 -25.54
C LEU A 67 -3.36 8.00 -24.32
N SER A 68 -2.98 9.20 -23.90
CA SER A 68 -2.19 9.41 -22.69
C SER A 68 -3.13 9.65 -21.51
N PHE A 69 -3.19 8.72 -20.56
CA PHE A 69 -4.03 8.81 -19.37
C PHE A 69 -3.26 9.30 -18.17
N GLN A 70 -3.86 10.20 -17.40
CA GLN A 70 -3.39 10.54 -16.07
C GLN A 70 -3.71 9.41 -15.09
N LEU A 71 -2.68 8.88 -14.44
CA LEU A 71 -2.80 7.90 -13.37
C LEU A 71 -3.25 8.58 -12.09
N ASP A 72 -4.20 7.97 -11.41
CA ASP A 72 -4.80 8.50 -10.20
C ASP A 72 -5.00 7.40 -9.16
N THR A 73 -4.17 7.38 -8.11
CA THR A 73 -4.30 6.46 -6.97
C THR A 73 -5.35 6.93 -5.95
N GLY A 74 -5.86 8.16 -6.06
CA GLY A 74 -6.97 8.70 -5.27
C GLY A 74 -8.36 8.32 -5.79
N SER A 75 -8.45 7.73 -6.98
CA SER A 75 -9.69 7.26 -7.60
C SER A 75 -9.55 5.87 -8.24
N ARG A 76 -10.62 5.40 -8.89
CA ARG A 76 -10.63 4.13 -9.61
C ARG A 76 -11.45 4.21 -10.91
N GLY A 77 -11.03 3.44 -11.89
CA GLY A 77 -11.72 3.31 -13.17
C GLY A 77 -11.11 4.19 -14.24
N ILE A 78 -11.27 3.77 -15.49
CA ILE A 78 -10.89 4.61 -16.62
C ILE A 78 -12.07 5.51 -16.98
N ALA A 79 -11.79 6.80 -17.13
CA ALA A 79 -12.71 7.76 -17.72
C ALA A 79 -12.09 8.34 -18.99
N VAL A 80 -12.81 8.23 -20.11
CA VAL A 80 -12.37 8.74 -21.42
C VAL A 80 -13.51 9.48 -22.11
N SER A 81 -13.29 10.70 -22.58
CA SER A 81 -14.31 11.45 -23.33
C SER A 81 -14.65 10.76 -24.65
N ARG A 82 -15.94 10.79 -25.02
CA ARG A 82 -16.45 10.13 -26.23
C ARG A 82 -15.80 10.66 -27.52
N ASP A 83 -15.42 11.94 -27.55
CA ASP A 83 -14.77 12.61 -28.68
C ASP A 83 -13.35 12.09 -28.99
N LEU A 84 -12.69 11.47 -28.02
CA LEU A 84 -11.37 10.85 -28.20
C LEU A 84 -11.41 9.42 -28.74
N LEU A 85 -12.60 8.84 -28.84
CA LEU A 85 -12.80 7.46 -29.29
C LEU A 85 -13.29 7.43 -30.76
N PRO A 86 -13.00 6.35 -31.50
CA PRO A 86 -13.46 6.21 -32.87
C PRO A 86 -14.98 6.43 -33.03
N PRO A 87 -15.46 6.91 -34.19
CA PRO A 87 -16.90 7.10 -34.42
C PRO A 87 -17.72 5.82 -34.25
N ASP A 88 -17.13 4.66 -34.55
CA ASP A 88 -17.74 3.32 -34.43
C ASP A 88 -17.53 2.66 -33.05
N PHE A 89 -16.86 3.34 -32.11
CA PHE A 89 -16.71 2.83 -30.74
C PHE A 89 -18.10 2.56 -30.12
N PRO A 90 -18.27 1.43 -29.40
CA PRO A 90 -19.57 1.05 -28.84
C PRO A 90 -20.24 2.17 -28.05
N THR A 91 -21.54 2.36 -28.25
CA THR A 91 -22.36 3.36 -27.53
C THR A 91 -23.34 2.73 -26.55
N LYS A 92 -23.52 1.40 -26.62
CA LYS A 92 -24.35 0.64 -25.70
C LYS A 92 -23.56 0.31 -24.44
N GLY A 93 -23.96 0.88 -23.31
CA GLY A 93 -23.38 0.65 -22.01
C GLY A 93 -24.33 1.04 -20.89
N ARG A 94 -23.95 0.77 -19.64
CA ARG A 94 -24.75 1.12 -18.45
C ARG A 94 -24.50 2.58 -18.08
N PRO A 95 -25.53 3.44 -17.94
CA PRO A 95 -25.33 4.79 -17.44
C PRO A 95 -24.66 4.79 -16.07
N GLY A 96 -23.82 5.79 -15.81
CA GLY A 96 -23.18 5.99 -14.52
C GLY A 96 -22.24 7.19 -14.55
N HIS A 97 -21.46 7.35 -13.50
CA HIS A 97 -20.52 8.45 -13.37
C HIS A 97 -19.29 8.09 -12.55
N ILE A 98 -18.28 8.96 -12.62
CA ILE A 98 -17.16 9.04 -11.66
C ILE A 98 -17.21 10.43 -11.04
N PHE A 99 -17.08 10.51 -9.71
CA PHE A 99 -17.09 11.77 -8.98
C PHE A 99 -15.76 12.03 -8.27
N TYR A 100 -15.14 13.19 -8.53
CA TYR A 100 -13.90 13.61 -7.88
C TYR A 100 -14.19 14.62 -6.78
N TRP A 101 -14.16 14.17 -5.53
CA TRP A 101 -14.42 15.03 -4.36
C TRP A 101 -13.46 16.20 -4.23
N SER A 102 -12.20 16.03 -4.61
CA SER A 102 -11.20 17.11 -4.56
C SER A 102 -11.64 18.34 -5.35
N SER A 103 -12.35 18.16 -6.47
CA SER A 103 -12.77 19.27 -7.36
C SER A 103 -14.28 19.49 -7.40
N GLY A 104 -15.10 18.51 -7.06
CA GLY A 104 -16.54 18.55 -7.32
C GLY A 104 -16.93 18.19 -8.76
N ASN A 105 -15.97 17.75 -9.59
CA ASN A 105 -16.26 17.31 -10.95
C ASN A 105 -16.94 15.94 -10.95
N ARG A 106 -18.09 15.85 -11.62
CA ARG A 106 -18.77 14.59 -11.93
C ARG A 106 -18.70 14.32 -13.43
N LEU A 107 -18.02 13.25 -13.81
CA LEU A 107 -17.95 12.74 -15.16
C LEU A 107 -19.14 11.83 -15.40
N ASN A 108 -20.07 12.19 -16.29
CA ASN A 108 -21.27 11.39 -16.58
C ASN A 108 -21.14 10.71 -17.94
N GLY A 109 -21.62 9.47 -18.04
CA GLY A 109 -21.65 8.77 -19.31
C GLY A 109 -22.07 7.32 -19.19
N ARG A 110 -21.44 6.44 -19.97
CA ARG A 110 -21.78 5.02 -20.04
C ARG A 110 -20.58 4.14 -19.77
N TRP A 111 -20.77 3.19 -18.87
CA TRP A 111 -19.86 2.10 -18.60
C TRP A 111 -19.95 1.04 -19.69
N ILE A 112 -18.85 0.86 -20.42
CA ILE A 112 -18.72 -0.04 -21.57
C ILE A 112 -17.56 -0.98 -21.30
N GLU A 113 -17.83 -2.28 -21.35
CA GLU A 113 -16.78 -3.30 -21.31
C GLU A 113 -15.99 -3.27 -22.61
N THR A 114 -14.67 -3.10 -22.51
CA THR A 114 -13.81 -3.04 -23.67
C THR A 114 -12.40 -3.52 -23.32
N ARG A 115 -11.59 -3.72 -24.36
CA ARG A 115 -10.18 -4.05 -24.21
C ARG A 115 -9.35 -2.78 -24.02
N ILE A 116 -8.49 -2.81 -23.01
CA ILE A 116 -7.43 -1.84 -22.77
C ILE A 116 -6.10 -2.54 -23.06
N THR A 117 -5.26 -1.92 -23.86
CA THR A 117 -3.90 -2.41 -24.15
C THR A 117 -2.89 -1.37 -23.69
N PHE A 118 -1.85 -1.78 -22.98
CA PHE A 118 -0.67 -0.98 -22.68
C PHE A 118 0.39 -1.30 -23.72
N PRO A 119 0.48 -0.52 -24.82
CA PRO A 119 1.31 -0.88 -25.97
C PRO A 119 2.81 -0.84 -25.65
N ASP A 120 3.19 0.03 -24.72
CA ASP A 120 4.59 0.28 -24.34
C ASP A 120 5.08 -0.68 -23.23
N ALA A 121 4.28 -1.69 -22.88
CA ALA A 121 4.65 -2.65 -21.85
C ALA A 121 5.83 -3.54 -22.28
N LEU A 122 6.71 -3.80 -21.33
CA LEU A 122 7.84 -4.71 -21.43
C LEU A 122 7.58 -5.90 -20.50
N ASP A 123 7.93 -7.11 -20.94
CA ASP A 123 7.98 -8.27 -20.06
C ASP A 123 8.98 -8.02 -18.93
N GLY A 124 8.54 -8.19 -17.68
CA GLY A 124 9.32 -7.80 -16.50
C GLY A 124 10.56 -8.66 -16.23
N GLN A 125 10.68 -9.82 -16.89
CA GLN A 125 11.87 -10.68 -16.76
C GLN A 125 12.88 -10.45 -17.88
N THR A 126 12.39 -10.37 -19.11
CA THR A 126 13.21 -10.36 -20.32
C THR A 126 13.44 -8.95 -20.88
N GLY A 127 12.61 -7.98 -20.47
CA GLY A 127 12.59 -6.64 -21.05
C GLY A 127 12.05 -6.58 -22.48
N ALA A 128 11.54 -7.68 -23.02
CA ALA A 128 10.99 -7.73 -24.37
C ALA A 128 9.69 -6.92 -24.47
N ALA A 129 9.53 -6.15 -25.55
CA ALA A 129 8.28 -5.42 -25.79
C ALA A 129 7.11 -6.39 -26.03
N VAL A 130 6.17 -6.41 -25.08
CA VAL A 130 4.98 -7.26 -25.10
C VAL A 130 3.83 -6.49 -24.47
N PRO A 131 2.75 -6.19 -25.22
CA PRO A 131 1.64 -5.43 -24.68
C PRO A 131 0.97 -6.13 -23.49
N ALA A 132 0.79 -5.42 -22.39
CA ALA A 132 -0.06 -5.87 -21.29
C ALA A 132 -1.51 -5.49 -21.59
N GLN A 133 -2.47 -6.32 -21.21
CA GLN A 133 -3.86 -6.11 -21.61
C GLN A 133 -4.87 -6.50 -20.53
N ALA A 134 -6.00 -5.78 -20.49
CA ALA A 134 -7.15 -6.05 -19.62
C ALA A 134 -8.46 -5.91 -20.41
N THR A 135 -9.48 -6.71 -20.05
CA THR A 135 -10.87 -6.46 -20.44
C THR A 135 -11.67 -6.11 -19.20
N LEU A 136 -12.24 -4.90 -19.17
CA LEU A 136 -12.99 -4.37 -18.04
C LEU A 136 -13.92 -3.23 -18.48
N PRO A 137 -14.88 -2.83 -17.63
CA PRO A 137 -15.72 -1.67 -17.90
C PRO A 137 -14.95 -0.35 -17.74
N ILE A 138 -15.06 0.53 -18.73
CA ILE A 138 -14.59 1.92 -18.66
C ILE A 138 -15.77 2.89 -18.76
N LEU A 139 -15.64 4.07 -18.18
CA LEU A 139 -16.61 5.15 -18.36
C LEU A 139 -16.27 5.92 -19.65
N VAL A 140 -17.11 5.78 -20.66
CA VAL A 140 -17.13 6.69 -21.82
C VAL A 140 -17.93 7.92 -21.43
N VAL A 141 -17.22 9.02 -21.22
CA VAL A 141 -17.77 10.27 -20.70
C VAL A 141 -18.46 11.04 -21.83
N GLU A 142 -19.71 11.41 -21.57
CA GLU A 142 -20.55 12.19 -22.49
C GLU A 142 -20.61 13.66 -22.02
N THR A 143 -20.75 13.87 -20.70
CA THR A 143 -20.84 15.21 -20.10
C THR A 143 -20.07 15.31 -18.79
N GLU A 144 -19.69 16.53 -18.44
CA GLU A 144 -19.06 16.88 -17.17
C GLU A 144 -19.97 17.85 -16.43
N THR A 145 -20.29 17.54 -15.17
CA THR A 145 -21.05 18.43 -14.28
C THR A 145 -20.13 18.94 -13.19
N CYS A 146 -20.01 20.26 -13.03
CA CYS A 146 -19.46 20.83 -11.81
C CYS A 146 -20.55 20.79 -10.74
N VAL A 147 -20.43 19.89 -9.76
CA VAL A 147 -21.43 19.73 -8.71
C VAL A 147 -21.29 20.87 -7.72
N ALA A 148 -22.41 21.40 -7.20
CA ALA A 148 -22.36 22.36 -6.10
C ALA A 148 -21.93 21.64 -4.81
N ALA A 149 -21.00 22.24 -4.06
CA ALA A 149 -20.60 21.71 -2.77
C ALA A 149 -21.79 21.64 -1.79
N PRO A 150 -21.77 20.72 -0.80
CA PRO A 150 -22.75 20.72 0.28
C PRO A 150 -22.84 22.09 0.97
N ALA A 151 -24.01 22.40 1.55
CA ALA A 151 -24.22 23.69 2.19
C ALA A 151 -23.21 23.94 3.32
N GLY A 152 -22.47 25.04 3.23
CA GLY A 152 -21.41 25.40 4.18
C GLY A 152 -20.04 24.76 3.91
N GLU A 153 -19.90 24.03 2.79
CA GLU A 153 -18.65 23.39 2.37
C GLU A 153 -18.17 23.91 1.02
N ILE A 154 -16.90 23.60 0.73
CA ILE A 154 -16.12 24.08 -0.40
C ILE A 154 -15.26 22.89 -0.85
N PHE A 155 -15.37 22.50 -2.12
CA PHE A 155 -14.47 21.47 -2.67
C PHE A 155 -13.05 22.06 -2.78
N PRO A 156 -11.99 21.38 -2.28
CA PRO A 156 -10.66 21.97 -2.17
C PRO A 156 -10.12 22.64 -3.43
N ASN A 157 -10.27 21.97 -4.57
CA ASN A 157 -9.72 22.37 -5.87
C ASN A 157 -10.77 22.91 -6.84
N HIS A 158 -12.02 23.09 -6.38
CA HIS A 158 -13.12 23.77 -7.06
C HIS A 158 -13.18 23.66 -8.60
N CYS A 159 -14.14 22.91 -9.11
CA CYS A 159 -14.55 23.02 -10.49
C CYS A 159 -15.16 24.40 -10.79
N THR A 160 -15.08 24.82 -12.05
CA THR A 160 -15.65 26.07 -12.55
C THR A 160 -17.16 25.92 -12.79
N ASP A 161 -17.92 26.98 -12.51
CA ASP A 161 -19.37 27.08 -12.75
C ASP A 161 -20.23 26.00 -12.05
N PRO A 162 -20.35 26.02 -10.71
CA PRO A 162 -21.16 25.07 -9.96
C PRO A 162 -22.61 24.98 -10.47
N GLY A 163 -23.09 23.76 -10.66
CA GLY A 163 -24.41 23.43 -11.21
C GLY A 163 -24.46 23.30 -12.73
N VAL A 164 -23.40 23.70 -13.44
CA VAL A 164 -23.36 23.65 -14.91
C VAL A 164 -22.92 22.26 -15.38
N THR A 165 -23.63 21.76 -16.40
CA THR A 165 -23.26 20.55 -17.14
C THR A 165 -22.87 20.93 -18.56
N LYS A 166 -21.71 20.47 -19.01
CA LYS A 166 -21.16 20.73 -20.35
C LYS A 166 -20.81 19.41 -21.04
N PRO A 167 -20.74 19.38 -22.39
CA PRO A 167 -20.14 18.25 -23.10
C PRO A 167 -18.72 18.01 -22.58
N SER A 168 -18.38 16.73 -22.36
CA SER A 168 -17.02 16.37 -21.97
C SER A 168 -16.10 16.48 -23.17
N THR A 169 -14.93 17.08 -22.97
CA THR A 169 -13.90 17.18 -23.99
C THR A 169 -12.56 16.84 -23.35
N HIS A 170 -11.78 15.94 -23.94
CA HIS A 170 -10.40 15.65 -23.53
C HIS A 170 -10.18 15.00 -22.14
N THR A 171 -11.21 14.46 -21.48
CA THR A 171 -11.03 13.68 -20.26
C THR A 171 -10.27 12.38 -20.55
N THR A 172 -9.16 12.17 -19.85
CA THR A 172 -8.29 10.98 -19.92
C THR A 172 -7.74 10.65 -18.53
N MET A 173 -8.57 10.02 -17.70
CA MET A 173 -8.22 9.62 -16.34
C MET A 173 -8.17 8.10 -16.21
N MET A 174 -7.20 7.61 -15.46
CA MET A 174 -7.03 6.19 -15.14
C MET A 174 -6.87 6.05 -13.63
N GLY A 175 -7.99 5.86 -12.94
CA GLY A 175 -8.03 5.56 -11.54
C GLY A 175 -7.51 4.14 -11.27
N ILE A 176 -6.45 4.05 -10.47
CA ILE A 176 -5.73 2.81 -10.15
C ILE A 176 -5.69 2.52 -8.64
N GLY A 177 -6.37 3.31 -7.81
CA GLY A 177 -6.33 3.14 -6.37
C GLY A 177 -7.68 2.80 -5.75
N PHE A 178 -8.06 3.61 -4.76
CA PHE A 178 -9.21 3.38 -3.89
C PHE A 178 -10.33 4.35 -4.25
N ASP A 179 -11.57 3.87 -4.29
CA ASP A 179 -12.71 4.78 -4.20
C ASP A 179 -13.03 5.06 -2.74
N ARG A 180 -13.05 6.34 -2.43
CA ARG A 180 -13.38 6.86 -1.11
C ARG A 180 -14.65 7.67 -1.15
N THR A 181 -15.32 7.79 -2.29
CA THR A 181 -16.33 8.83 -2.44
C THR A 181 -17.66 8.44 -1.88
N GLY A 182 -18.06 7.16 -1.91
CA GLY A 182 -19.43 6.76 -1.55
C GLY A 182 -20.52 7.54 -2.31
N HIS A 183 -20.12 8.30 -3.33
CA HIS A 183 -20.91 9.20 -4.15
C HIS A 183 -21.04 8.66 -5.58
N GLY A 184 -20.64 7.39 -5.80
CA GLY A 184 -20.73 6.67 -7.06
C GLY A 184 -19.51 6.88 -7.94
N ASP A 185 -18.68 5.85 -8.05
CA ASP A 185 -17.63 5.70 -9.05
C ASP A 185 -17.94 4.59 -10.06
N THR A 186 -19.17 4.04 -10.03
CA THR A 186 -19.55 2.83 -10.77
C THR A 186 -20.98 2.88 -11.30
N PRO A 187 -21.35 2.05 -12.31
CA PRO A 187 -22.72 1.96 -12.81
C PRO A 187 -23.71 1.38 -11.78
N ASN A 188 -23.21 0.83 -10.67
CA ASN A 188 -24.01 0.10 -9.71
C ASN A 188 -23.56 0.43 -8.27
N ASN A 189 -24.15 1.47 -7.67
CA ASN A 189 -24.25 1.73 -6.21
C ASN A 189 -23.10 1.24 -5.30
N ASP A 190 -21.86 1.31 -5.76
CA ASP A 190 -20.64 0.82 -5.10
C ASP A 190 -20.72 -0.66 -4.66
N ARG A 191 -21.45 -1.51 -5.42
CA ARG A 191 -21.59 -2.94 -5.09
C ARG A 191 -20.33 -3.75 -5.40
N TRP A 192 -19.67 -3.41 -6.51
CA TRP A 192 -18.46 -4.04 -7.01
C TRP A 192 -17.46 -2.95 -7.32
N ASN A 193 -16.19 -3.18 -6.98
CA ASN A 193 -15.25 -2.07 -6.90
C ASN A 193 -13.95 -2.36 -7.66
N GLN A 194 -13.17 -3.35 -7.26
CA GLN A 194 -11.84 -3.53 -7.86
C GLN A 194 -11.83 -3.96 -9.33
N GLN A 195 -12.95 -4.41 -9.89
CA GLN A 195 -13.03 -4.82 -11.30
C GLN A 195 -12.77 -3.67 -12.30
N PHE A 196 -12.87 -2.41 -11.85
CA PHE A 196 -12.68 -1.23 -12.70
C PHE A 196 -11.21 -0.77 -12.74
N ASN A 197 -10.34 -1.30 -11.88
CA ASN A 197 -8.93 -0.93 -11.84
C ASN A 197 -8.14 -1.68 -12.94
N PRO A 198 -7.59 -0.99 -13.96
CA PRO A 198 -6.91 -1.67 -15.06
C PRO A 198 -5.60 -2.33 -14.67
N PHE A 199 -4.95 -1.87 -13.61
CA PHE A 199 -3.69 -2.47 -13.14
C PHE A 199 -3.89 -3.73 -12.30
N LEU A 200 -5.12 -4.02 -11.88
CA LEU A 200 -5.46 -5.20 -11.07
C LEU A 200 -6.24 -6.27 -11.83
N ASN A 201 -6.56 -6.02 -13.10
CA ASN A 201 -7.45 -6.87 -13.90
C ASN A 201 -6.88 -7.20 -15.28
N LEU A 202 -5.55 -7.21 -15.41
CA LEU A 202 -4.90 -7.77 -16.59
C LEU A 202 -5.34 -9.23 -16.80
N ASP A 203 -5.36 -9.70 -18.05
CA ASP A 203 -5.79 -11.07 -18.36
C ASP A 203 -4.99 -12.14 -17.60
N ALA A 204 -3.68 -11.92 -17.46
CA ALA A 204 -2.80 -12.80 -16.68
C ALA A 204 -3.15 -12.79 -15.16
N MET A 205 -3.67 -11.67 -14.63
CA MET A 205 -4.16 -11.59 -13.25
C MET A 205 -5.52 -12.28 -13.09
N ARG A 206 -6.45 -12.04 -14.02
CA ARG A 206 -7.78 -12.66 -14.05
C ARG A 206 -7.73 -14.18 -14.13
N SER A 207 -6.73 -14.71 -14.84
CA SER A 207 -6.47 -16.16 -14.95
C SER A 207 -5.69 -16.75 -13.75
N GLY A 208 -5.17 -15.90 -12.85
CA GLY A 208 -4.40 -16.31 -11.68
C GLY A 208 -2.92 -16.61 -11.96
N SER A 209 -2.43 -16.42 -13.19
CA SER A 209 -1.02 -16.62 -13.56
C SER A 209 -0.09 -15.51 -13.07
N MET A 210 -0.64 -14.33 -12.77
CA MET A 210 0.07 -13.18 -12.24
C MET A 210 -0.61 -12.66 -10.96
N ARG A 211 0.18 -12.26 -9.96
CA ARG A 211 -0.34 -11.65 -8.73
C ARG A 211 -0.94 -10.29 -9.05
N ALA A 212 -2.23 -10.10 -8.79
CA ALA A 212 -2.87 -8.80 -9.03
C ALA A 212 -2.38 -7.77 -8.01
N GLY A 213 -1.55 -6.86 -8.50
CA GLY A 213 -0.90 -5.78 -7.76
C GLY A 213 0.09 -5.05 -8.66
N TYR A 214 0.58 -3.91 -8.21
CA TYR A 214 1.55 -3.11 -8.96
C TYR A 214 2.48 -2.31 -8.05
N ILE A 215 3.59 -1.82 -8.61
CA ILE A 215 4.53 -0.91 -7.96
C ILE A 215 4.74 0.33 -8.85
N LEU A 216 4.51 1.52 -8.30
CA LEU A 216 4.91 2.80 -8.91
C LEU A 216 6.35 3.10 -8.53
N THR A 217 7.18 3.39 -9.53
CA THR A 217 8.61 3.66 -9.40
C THR A 217 8.99 4.85 -10.28
N PRO A 218 10.14 5.49 -10.06
CA PRO A 218 10.59 6.57 -10.95
C PRO A 218 10.71 6.19 -12.43
N GLN A 219 10.90 4.90 -12.75
CA GLN A 219 11.09 4.40 -14.11
C GLN A 219 9.76 4.06 -14.82
N GLY A 220 8.65 3.98 -14.08
CA GLY A 220 7.36 3.53 -14.59
C GLY A 220 6.63 2.66 -13.59
N VAL A 221 5.69 1.87 -14.10
CA VAL A 221 4.84 0.99 -13.29
C VAL A 221 5.21 -0.45 -13.54
N GLN A 222 5.45 -1.20 -12.47
CA GLN A 222 5.59 -2.65 -12.52
C GLN A 222 4.23 -3.28 -12.24
N LEU A 223 3.63 -3.95 -13.22
CA LEU A 223 2.34 -4.63 -13.11
C LEU A 223 2.60 -6.11 -12.82
N GLY A 224 2.01 -6.66 -11.76
CA GLY A 224 2.33 -7.99 -11.26
C GLY A 224 3.39 -7.96 -10.15
N LEU A 225 3.09 -8.59 -9.02
CA LEU A 225 4.03 -8.68 -7.89
C LEU A 225 4.76 -10.03 -7.91
N THR A 226 6.08 -9.97 -7.77
CA THR A 226 7.01 -11.11 -7.81
C THR A 226 8.01 -10.97 -6.66
N ALA A 227 8.70 -12.04 -6.29
CA ALA A 227 9.79 -11.92 -5.31
C ALA A 227 10.89 -10.96 -5.77
N ALA A 228 11.24 -10.96 -7.06
CA ALA A 228 12.32 -10.13 -7.59
C ALA A 228 12.01 -8.63 -7.45
N ASN A 229 10.84 -8.21 -7.91
CA ASN A 229 10.50 -6.78 -7.91
C ASN A 229 10.04 -6.25 -6.55
N THR A 230 9.63 -7.12 -5.63
CA THR A 230 9.31 -6.72 -4.24
C THR A 230 10.51 -6.76 -3.31
N ALA A 231 11.60 -7.42 -3.68
CA ALA A 231 12.89 -7.31 -2.99
C ALA A 231 13.64 -6.03 -3.40
N ASN A 232 13.60 -5.67 -4.68
CA ASN A 232 14.22 -4.45 -5.20
C ASN A 232 13.39 -3.90 -6.36
N ALA A 233 12.51 -2.94 -6.09
CA ALA A 233 11.73 -2.28 -7.14
C ALA A 233 12.50 -1.13 -7.81
N GLY A 234 13.73 -0.85 -7.37
CA GLY A 234 14.51 0.31 -7.78
C GLY A 234 15.14 0.18 -9.15
N GLN A 235 15.69 1.29 -9.63
CA GLN A 235 16.53 1.33 -10.81
C GLN A 235 17.79 0.48 -10.60
N ALA A 236 18.26 -0.16 -11.67
CA ALA A 236 19.60 -0.76 -11.66
C ALA A 236 20.64 0.28 -11.20
N GLY A 237 21.38 -0.05 -10.14
CA GLY A 237 22.42 0.80 -9.56
C GLY A 237 21.93 1.85 -8.54
N VAL A 238 20.64 1.90 -8.23
CA VAL A 238 20.10 2.74 -7.15
C VAL A 238 19.81 1.86 -5.93
N SER A 239 20.43 2.21 -4.80
CA SER A 239 20.14 1.57 -3.53
C SER A 239 18.76 1.98 -3.04
N VAL A 240 17.89 1.00 -2.83
CA VAL A 240 16.57 1.18 -2.21
C VAL A 240 16.55 0.49 -0.84
N SER A 241 15.63 0.89 0.04
CA SER A 241 15.39 0.17 1.30
C SER A 241 14.60 -1.12 1.05
N ASP A 242 14.43 -1.97 2.07
CA ASP A 242 13.34 -2.97 2.01
C ASP A 242 11.97 -2.26 2.11
N PHE A 243 10.90 -2.97 1.73
CA PHE A 243 9.54 -2.45 1.87
C PHE A 243 9.05 -2.51 3.33
N ALA A 244 8.30 -1.48 3.71
CA ALA A 244 7.35 -1.55 4.83
C ALA A 244 5.92 -1.69 4.29
N PHE A 245 5.06 -2.40 5.01
CA PHE A 245 3.71 -2.74 4.56
C PHE A 245 2.65 -2.38 5.60
N GLN A 246 1.45 -2.06 5.12
CA GLN A 246 0.22 -2.08 5.91
C GLN A 246 -0.72 -3.14 5.36
N LYS A 247 -1.25 -3.99 6.25
CA LYS A 247 -2.41 -4.81 5.92
C LYS A 247 -3.67 -3.93 5.89
N LEU A 248 -4.35 -3.93 4.75
CA LEU A 248 -5.62 -3.25 4.56
C LEU A 248 -6.80 -4.08 5.09
N ILE A 249 -7.84 -3.37 5.53
CA ILE A 249 -9.11 -3.95 5.96
C ILE A 249 -10.00 -4.10 4.72
N PRO A 250 -10.64 -5.26 4.51
CA PRO A 250 -11.57 -5.41 3.38
C PRO A 250 -12.79 -4.50 3.56
N THR A 251 -13.34 -3.96 2.48
CA THR A 251 -14.63 -3.24 2.54
C THR A 251 -15.80 -4.20 2.71
N GLY A 252 -15.63 -5.48 2.37
CA GLY A 252 -16.72 -6.46 2.36
C GLY A 252 -17.68 -6.29 1.19
N LEU A 253 -17.36 -5.43 0.22
CA LEU A 253 -18.06 -5.37 -1.05
C LEU A 253 -17.93 -6.68 -1.82
N GLU A 254 -18.89 -6.93 -2.70
CA GLU A 254 -18.93 -8.17 -3.47
C GLU A 254 -17.73 -8.21 -4.44
N GLN A 255 -17.03 -9.34 -4.43
CA GLN A 255 -15.92 -9.59 -5.34
C GLN A 255 -16.46 -10.16 -6.66
N VAL A 256 -16.09 -9.56 -7.78
CA VAL A 256 -16.34 -10.16 -9.10
C VAL A 256 -15.36 -11.31 -9.32
N PRO A 257 -15.81 -12.49 -9.79
CA PRO A 257 -14.91 -13.61 -10.06
C PRO A 257 -13.67 -13.22 -10.88
N GLY A 258 -12.50 -13.65 -10.42
CA GLY A 258 -11.21 -13.31 -11.03
C GLY A 258 -10.70 -11.88 -10.78
N SER A 259 -11.52 -10.95 -10.30
CA SER A 259 -11.06 -9.63 -9.81
C SER A 259 -10.58 -9.79 -8.37
N PRO A 260 -9.63 -8.97 -7.89
CA PRO A 260 -9.27 -8.95 -6.47
C PRO A 260 -10.41 -8.45 -5.55
N PRO A 261 -10.38 -8.77 -4.24
CA PRO A 261 -11.28 -8.18 -3.25
C PRO A 261 -11.07 -6.67 -3.12
N ASP A 262 -12.08 -5.97 -2.60
CA ASP A 262 -11.98 -4.54 -2.34
C ASP A 262 -11.53 -4.20 -0.91
N TRP A 263 -10.73 -3.14 -0.81
CA TRP A 263 -10.01 -2.77 0.41
C TRP A 263 -10.23 -1.31 0.77
N GLN A 264 -10.28 -1.03 2.07
CA GLN A 264 -10.24 0.33 2.59
C GLN A 264 -8.86 0.96 2.32
N ALA A 265 -8.83 2.28 2.15
CA ALA A 265 -7.59 3.02 1.96
C ALA A 265 -6.61 2.84 3.14
N PRO A 266 -5.29 2.95 2.90
CA PRO A 266 -4.29 2.93 3.97
C PRO A 266 -4.53 4.07 4.97
N THR A 267 -3.96 3.91 6.17
CA THR A 267 -4.11 4.87 7.26
C THR A 267 -2.76 5.44 7.70
N GLY A 268 -2.82 6.58 8.36
CA GLY A 268 -1.66 7.33 8.80
C GLY A 268 -2.06 8.41 9.79
N SER A 269 -1.11 9.22 10.21
CA SER A 269 -1.35 10.34 11.12
C SER A 269 -0.51 11.54 10.70
N VAL A 270 -0.95 12.73 11.08
CA VAL A 270 -0.22 13.98 10.87
C VAL A 270 0.15 14.57 12.22
N THR A 271 1.34 15.13 12.33
CA THR A 271 1.73 16.05 13.40
C THR A 271 1.88 17.44 12.78
N LEU A 272 1.11 18.40 13.26
CA LEU A 272 1.15 19.80 12.82
C LEU A 272 1.78 20.65 13.93
N ASN A 273 2.90 21.32 13.63
CA ASN A 273 3.63 22.16 14.58
C ASN A 273 3.90 21.45 15.93
N GLY A 274 4.30 20.18 15.88
CA GLY A 274 4.58 19.35 17.06
C GLY A 274 3.34 18.76 17.75
N THR A 275 2.11 19.10 17.33
CA THR A 275 0.88 18.51 17.85
C THR A 275 0.47 17.30 17.03
N ALA A 276 0.43 16.12 17.65
CA ALA A 276 0.02 14.88 16.98
C ALA A 276 -1.51 14.77 16.91
N TYR A 277 -2.03 14.36 15.75
CA TYR A 277 -3.46 14.14 15.52
C TYR A 277 -3.79 12.64 15.42
N PRO A 278 -5.07 12.26 15.63
CA PRO A 278 -5.50 10.87 15.52
C PRO A 278 -5.20 10.24 14.16
N VAL A 279 -5.12 8.90 14.15
CA VAL A 279 -4.97 8.12 12.92
C VAL A 279 -6.21 8.31 12.02
N GLY A 280 -5.95 8.70 10.78
CA GLY A 280 -6.90 8.96 9.70
C GLY A 280 -6.61 8.10 8.47
N GLN A 281 -7.45 8.22 7.44
CA GLN A 281 -7.05 7.72 6.11
C GLN A 281 -5.88 8.55 5.58
N ALA A 282 -4.92 7.90 4.93
CA ALA A 282 -3.72 8.52 4.40
C ALA A 282 -3.48 8.01 2.98
N VAL A 283 -3.90 8.79 1.98
CA VAL A 283 -3.85 8.39 0.57
C VAL A 283 -2.63 9.01 -0.08
N LEU A 284 -1.82 8.17 -0.72
CA LEU A 284 -0.83 8.64 -1.68
C LEU A 284 -1.55 8.82 -3.01
N ASP A 285 -1.71 10.06 -3.47
CA ASP A 285 -2.54 10.40 -4.63
C ASP A 285 -1.69 10.97 -5.77
N THR A 286 -1.69 10.31 -6.91
CA THR A 286 -0.99 10.78 -8.12
C THR A 286 -1.83 11.74 -8.96
N GLY A 287 -3.12 11.88 -8.65
CA GLY A 287 -4.09 12.70 -9.36
C GLY A 287 -3.95 14.20 -9.13
N ILE A 288 -3.28 14.61 -8.05
CA ILE A 288 -3.11 16.02 -7.65
C ILE A 288 -1.68 16.30 -7.15
N ASP A 289 -1.24 17.56 -7.17
CA ASP A 289 0.06 17.98 -6.63
C ASP A 289 -0.05 18.77 -5.31
N ASP A 290 -1.26 19.17 -4.94
CA ASP A 290 -1.58 19.68 -3.61
C ASP A 290 -1.84 18.55 -2.61
N MET A 291 -1.62 18.86 -1.33
CA MET A 291 -2.01 18.01 -0.21
C MET A 291 -3.37 18.46 0.30
N LEU A 292 -4.28 17.51 0.49
CA LEU A 292 -5.56 17.75 1.17
C LEU A 292 -5.46 17.29 2.61
N LEU A 293 -5.87 18.15 3.54
CA LEU A 293 -5.76 17.90 4.97
C LEU A 293 -7.09 18.15 5.67
N SER A 294 -7.52 17.20 6.49
CA SER A 294 -8.61 17.40 7.45
C SER A 294 -8.10 17.00 8.82
N LEU A 295 -8.24 17.89 9.81
CA LEU A 295 -7.85 17.62 11.19
C LEU A 295 -8.96 18.08 12.14
N PRO A 296 -9.16 17.38 13.28
CA PRO A 296 -10.08 17.84 14.32
C PRO A 296 -9.82 19.29 14.73
N ALA A 297 -10.90 20.07 14.88
CA ALA A 297 -10.88 21.48 15.26
C ALA A 297 -10.10 22.42 14.32
N HIS A 298 -9.90 22.02 13.06
CA HIS A 298 -9.33 22.86 12.00
C HIS A 298 -10.39 23.26 10.96
N PRO A 299 -10.13 24.30 10.15
CA PRO A 299 -11.01 24.67 9.05
C PRO A 299 -11.22 23.51 8.07
N SER A 300 -12.34 23.56 7.34
CA SER A 300 -12.65 22.64 6.24
C SER A 300 -12.28 23.21 4.86
N SER A 301 -11.71 24.41 4.78
CA SER A 301 -11.37 25.07 3.53
C SER A 301 -10.23 26.09 3.71
N GLY A 302 -9.65 26.50 2.59
CA GLY A 302 -8.52 27.45 2.53
C GLY A 302 -7.16 26.77 2.63
N ASN A 303 -6.10 27.56 2.50
CA ASN A 303 -4.74 27.04 2.48
C ASN A 303 -4.03 27.24 3.82
N LEU A 304 -3.26 26.24 4.22
CA LEU A 304 -2.25 26.36 5.25
C LEU A 304 -1.00 26.98 4.62
N THR A 305 -0.50 28.08 5.18
CA THR A 305 0.57 28.90 4.53
C THR A 305 1.91 28.87 5.27
N ALA A 306 1.91 28.57 6.58
CA ALA A 306 3.13 28.50 7.37
C ALA A 306 2.97 27.48 8.51
N ALA A 307 3.58 26.32 8.36
CA ALA A 307 3.62 25.27 9.37
C ALA A 307 4.74 24.26 9.06
N THR A 308 5.08 23.45 10.06
CA THR A 308 5.83 22.21 9.89
C THR A 308 4.87 21.03 10.04
N LEU A 309 4.93 20.10 9.08
CA LEU A 309 4.16 18.87 9.11
C LEU A 309 5.09 17.68 9.17
N GLU A 310 4.70 16.68 9.97
CA GLU A 310 5.21 15.31 9.88
C GLU A 310 4.05 14.39 9.51
N VAL A 311 4.20 13.66 8.42
CA VAL A 311 3.24 12.66 7.95
C VAL A 311 3.76 11.28 8.27
N SER A 312 3.04 10.53 9.12
CA SER A 312 3.27 9.11 9.34
C SER A 312 2.34 8.30 8.45
N LEU A 313 2.89 7.37 7.69
CA LEU A 313 2.17 6.52 6.73
C LEU A 313 2.09 5.07 7.23
N LEU A 314 1.23 4.25 6.61
CA LEU A 314 1.08 2.82 6.84
C LEU A 314 0.68 2.42 8.27
N ASP A 315 0.04 3.33 9.02
CA ASP A 315 -0.18 3.26 10.48
C ASP A 315 1.08 2.81 11.24
N SER A 316 2.25 3.21 10.75
CA SER A 316 3.54 2.65 11.16
C SER A 316 4.03 3.14 12.53
N LYS A 317 3.24 3.95 13.24
CA LYS A 317 3.62 4.67 14.47
C LYS A 317 4.90 5.50 14.30
N GLY A 318 5.01 6.17 13.16
CA GLY A 318 6.14 7.03 12.82
C GLY A 318 7.33 6.32 12.20
N ALA A 319 7.32 4.99 12.05
CA ALA A 319 8.44 4.26 11.44
C ALA A 319 8.56 4.51 9.92
N VAL A 320 7.46 4.91 9.27
CA VAL A 320 7.39 5.24 7.84
C VAL A 320 6.72 6.59 7.69
N GLY A 321 7.36 7.53 7.01
CA GLY A 321 6.82 8.88 6.88
C GLY A 321 7.80 9.89 6.32
N TYR A 322 7.38 11.15 6.28
CA TYR A 322 8.21 12.27 5.87
C TYR A 322 7.78 13.54 6.59
N GLY A 323 8.71 14.49 6.70
CA GLY A 323 8.47 15.82 7.25
C GLY A 323 8.75 16.90 6.23
N PHE A 324 8.09 18.06 6.35
CA PHE A 324 8.39 19.23 5.55
C PHE A 324 7.88 20.52 6.22
N SER A 325 8.44 21.65 5.78
CA SER A 325 7.88 22.97 6.08
C SER A 325 7.05 23.43 4.89
N VAL A 326 5.82 23.90 5.13
CA VAL A 326 4.87 24.30 4.07
C VAL A 326 5.45 25.39 3.16
N SER A 327 6.32 26.24 3.69
CA SER A 327 6.99 27.31 2.94
C SER A 327 8.25 26.87 2.20
N ASP A 328 8.72 25.63 2.39
CA ASP A 328 9.94 25.13 1.77
C ASP A 328 9.65 24.39 0.46
N ALA A 329 9.48 25.17 -0.61
CA ALA A 329 9.27 24.63 -1.95
C ALA A 329 10.52 23.96 -2.55
N GLN A 330 11.67 23.98 -1.86
CA GLN A 330 12.90 23.32 -2.31
C GLN A 330 13.03 21.89 -1.79
N ASP A 331 12.27 21.49 -0.77
CA ASP A 331 12.18 20.08 -0.39
C ASP A 331 11.31 19.33 -1.43
N PRO A 332 11.85 18.29 -2.11
CA PRO A 332 11.11 17.53 -3.10
C PRO A 332 9.78 16.96 -2.59
N VAL A 333 9.64 16.64 -1.31
CA VAL A 333 8.38 16.09 -0.77
C VAL A 333 7.36 17.16 -0.38
N THR A 334 7.71 18.45 -0.40
CA THR A 334 6.75 19.53 -0.12
C THR A 334 5.70 19.62 -1.22
N PRO A 335 4.39 19.45 -0.91
CA PRO A 335 3.27 19.62 -1.85
C PRO A 335 3.26 21.00 -2.53
N ALA A 336 2.54 21.14 -3.64
CA ALA A 336 2.37 22.45 -4.30
C ALA A 336 1.69 23.45 -3.35
N THR A 337 0.62 23.00 -2.68
CA THR A 337 -0.07 23.69 -1.59
C THR A 337 -0.53 22.67 -0.56
N VAL A 338 -0.77 23.11 0.68
CA VAL A 338 -1.50 22.33 1.69
C VAL A 338 -2.86 22.97 1.88
N THR A 339 -3.92 22.28 1.48
CA THR A 339 -5.28 22.80 1.43
C THR A 339 -6.15 22.04 2.44
N TRP A 340 -6.88 22.79 3.26
CA TRP A 340 -7.88 22.23 4.16
C TRP A 340 -9.04 21.68 3.32
N SER A 341 -9.45 20.46 3.63
CA SER A 341 -10.54 19.77 2.94
C SER A 341 -11.66 19.42 3.91
N PRO A 342 -12.94 19.52 3.50
CA PRO A 342 -14.00 18.85 4.23
C PRO A 342 -13.79 17.34 4.14
N LEU A 343 -14.20 16.62 5.20
CA LEU A 343 -14.20 15.17 5.20
C LEU A 343 -15.22 14.66 4.18
N GLN A 344 -14.78 13.74 3.35
CA GLN A 344 -15.63 13.11 2.35
C GLN A 344 -16.72 12.26 3.01
N SER A 345 -17.97 12.41 2.56
CA SER A 345 -19.09 11.61 3.05
C SER A 345 -19.29 10.33 2.22
N GLY A 346 -19.60 9.19 2.84
CA GLY A 346 -19.63 7.91 2.14
C GLY A 346 -19.58 6.70 3.07
N ARG A 347 -19.98 5.52 2.57
CA ARG A 347 -20.06 4.27 3.36
C ARG A 347 -18.67 3.73 3.72
N TRP A 348 -17.70 3.96 2.85
CA TRP A 348 -16.30 3.55 2.99
C TRP A 348 -15.33 4.74 2.90
N SER A 349 -15.88 5.95 2.76
CA SER A 349 -15.17 7.20 2.98
C SER A 349 -14.89 7.32 4.48
N GLU A 350 -13.61 7.22 4.80
CA GLU A 350 -12.95 7.92 5.90
C GLU A 350 -13.82 8.22 7.13
N ASN A 351 -13.67 7.37 8.14
CA ASN A 351 -13.28 7.82 9.46
C ASN A 351 -14.00 9.06 10.03
N ARG A 352 -15.33 9.12 9.94
CA ARG A 352 -16.15 9.98 10.82
C ARG A 352 -15.85 9.76 12.32
N MET A 353 -15.14 8.68 12.66
CA MET A 353 -14.73 8.39 14.03
C MET A 353 -13.48 9.15 14.50
N SER A 354 -12.50 9.44 13.63
CA SER A 354 -11.28 10.17 14.04
C SER A 354 -11.29 11.65 13.65
N GLY A 355 -12.05 12.02 12.61
CA GLY A 355 -12.08 13.39 12.08
C GLY A 355 -10.79 13.81 11.36
N ALA A 356 -9.89 12.86 11.05
CA ALA A 356 -8.59 13.11 10.43
C ALA A 356 -8.45 12.44 9.05
N PHE A 357 -7.86 13.15 8.09
CA PHE A 357 -7.56 12.69 6.74
C PHE A 357 -6.34 13.40 6.19
N VAL A 358 -5.52 12.68 5.41
CA VAL A 358 -4.47 13.26 4.58
C VAL A 358 -4.47 12.64 3.18
N ASN A 359 -4.55 13.48 2.16
CA ASN A 359 -4.13 13.19 0.80
C ASN A 359 -2.75 13.79 0.61
N THR A 360 -1.73 13.00 0.31
CA THR A 360 -0.36 13.53 0.20
C THR A 360 -0.11 14.37 -1.06
N GLY A 361 -0.96 14.23 -2.07
CA GLY A 361 -0.59 14.56 -3.45
C GLY A 361 0.58 13.73 -3.96
N VAL A 362 1.01 14.01 -5.19
CA VAL A 362 1.97 13.16 -5.91
C VAL A 362 3.38 13.23 -5.32
N ARG A 363 3.73 14.33 -4.66
CA ARG A 363 5.12 14.64 -4.28
C ARG A 363 5.69 13.76 -3.18
N ALA A 364 4.86 13.04 -2.42
CA ALA A 364 5.35 11.96 -1.55
C ALA A 364 6.13 10.90 -2.33
N LEU A 365 5.80 10.68 -3.61
CA LEU A 365 6.51 9.73 -4.48
C LEU A 365 7.92 10.20 -4.87
N ASN A 366 8.31 11.44 -4.57
CA ASN A 366 9.72 11.84 -4.67
C ASN A 366 10.61 11.06 -3.70
N ALA A 367 10.07 10.57 -2.58
CA ALA A 367 10.80 9.75 -1.62
C ALA A 367 10.50 8.25 -1.73
N PHE A 368 9.30 7.86 -2.19
CA PHE A 368 8.83 6.48 -2.08
C PHE A 368 8.48 5.84 -3.42
N ASN A 369 8.86 4.57 -3.57
CA ASN A 369 8.14 3.62 -4.41
C ASN A 369 6.84 3.22 -3.69
N PHE A 370 5.75 3.08 -4.44
CA PHE A 370 4.43 2.73 -3.88
C PHE A 370 3.96 1.39 -4.44
N LEU A 371 3.69 0.42 -3.56
CA LEU A 371 3.16 -0.89 -3.91
C LEU A 371 1.69 -0.99 -3.49
N TYR A 372 0.85 -1.54 -4.36
CA TYR A 372 -0.50 -2.00 -4.01
C TYR A 372 -0.69 -3.46 -4.41
N ASP A 373 -0.89 -4.34 -3.43
CA ASP A 373 -1.29 -5.74 -3.60
C ASP A 373 -2.82 -5.85 -3.46
N GLY A 374 -3.54 -5.77 -4.58
CA GLY A 374 -4.99 -5.90 -4.59
C GLY A 374 -5.47 -7.28 -4.19
N THR A 375 -4.69 -8.34 -4.43
CA THR A 375 -5.09 -9.71 -4.06
C THR A 375 -4.99 -9.95 -2.55
N GLY A 376 -3.88 -9.51 -1.94
CA GLY A 376 -3.59 -9.70 -0.52
C GLY A 376 -4.11 -8.58 0.38
N GLY A 377 -4.42 -7.43 -0.20
CA GLY A 377 -4.80 -6.22 0.52
C GLY A 377 -3.65 -5.66 1.32
N TYR A 378 -2.55 -5.32 0.64
CA TYR A 378 -1.42 -4.62 1.23
C TYR A 378 -1.10 -3.36 0.44
N VAL A 379 -0.77 -2.28 1.15
CA VAL A 379 0.00 -1.17 0.59
C VAL A 379 1.41 -1.27 1.14
N GLY A 380 2.40 -1.05 0.28
CA GLY A 380 3.81 -1.02 0.65
C GLY A 380 4.47 0.29 0.23
N LEU A 381 5.45 0.73 1.02
CA LEU A 381 6.36 1.82 0.68
C LEU A 381 7.80 1.34 0.78
N GLN A 382 8.65 1.85 -0.08
CA GLN A 382 10.09 1.63 -0.11
C GLN A 382 10.77 2.96 -0.44
N LEU A 383 11.87 3.32 0.22
CA LEU A 383 12.63 4.51 -0.17
C LEU A 383 13.22 4.27 -1.56
N ASN A 384 12.91 5.16 -2.50
CA ASN A 384 13.26 4.98 -3.92
C ASN A 384 14.68 5.43 -4.27
N GLY A 385 15.38 6.11 -3.34
CA GLY A 385 16.72 6.63 -3.55
C GLY A 385 16.82 7.76 -4.59
N ALA A 386 15.68 8.31 -5.05
CA ALA A 386 15.64 9.28 -6.14
C ALA A 386 15.99 10.71 -5.70
N ALA A 387 15.68 11.08 -4.45
CA ALA A 387 16.05 12.37 -3.88
C ALA A 387 17.13 12.22 -2.80
N ALA A 388 18.23 12.95 -2.93
CA ALA A 388 19.16 13.18 -1.84
C ALA A 388 18.60 14.28 -0.91
N GLY A 389 18.67 14.07 0.41
CA GLY A 389 18.31 15.11 1.39
C GLY A 389 16.81 15.30 1.65
N VAL A 390 15.93 14.46 1.12
CA VAL A 390 14.51 14.43 1.54
C VAL A 390 14.40 13.97 2.99
N SER A 391 13.55 14.65 3.75
CA SER A 391 13.24 14.31 5.16
C SER A 391 12.28 13.12 5.26
N ALA A 392 12.55 12.05 4.51
CA ALA A 392 11.80 10.81 4.52
C ALA A 392 12.49 9.76 5.39
N ARG A 393 11.69 8.94 6.07
CA ARG A 393 12.15 7.86 6.93
C ARG A 393 11.35 6.59 6.67
N LEU A 394 12.04 5.46 6.77
CA LEU A 394 11.43 4.14 6.61
C LEU A 394 12.20 3.13 7.45
N SER A 395 11.49 2.44 8.35
CA SER A 395 11.93 1.19 8.96
C SER A 395 11.08 0.05 8.42
N PRO A 396 11.65 -0.96 7.75
CA PRO A 396 10.89 -2.09 7.19
C PRO A 396 10.13 -2.83 8.29
N GLN A 397 8.81 -2.95 8.12
CA GLN A 397 7.92 -3.66 9.05
C GLN A 397 6.58 -3.97 8.38
N ILE A 398 5.77 -4.80 9.02
CA ILE A 398 4.38 -5.08 8.63
C ILE A 398 3.45 -4.53 9.73
N SER A 399 2.72 -3.46 9.42
CA SER A 399 1.58 -3.01 10.22
C SER A 399 0.39 -3.96 10.01
N ALA A 400 0.18 -4.86 10.96
CA ALA A 400 -0.78 -5.95 10.91
C ALA A 400 -2.09 -5.62 11.63
N GLN A 401 -3.21 -5.95 10.99
CA GLN A 401 -4.56 -5.80 11.52
C GLN A 401 -5.56 -6.66 10.74
N GLY A 402 -6.71 -6.93 11.34
CA GLY A 402 -7.80 -7.64 10.68
C GLY A 402 -7.43 -9.08 10.35
N GLN A 403 -7.94 -9.60 9.24
CA GLN A 403 -7.65 -10.97 8.81
C GLN A 403 -6.38 -11.01 7.97
N LEU A 404 -5.48 -11.93 8.34
CA LEU A 404 -4.24 -12.25 7.63
C LEU A 404 -4.34 -13.68 7.07
N PRO A 405 -4.92 -13.85 5.87
CA PRO A 405 -4.81 -15.12 5.16
C PRO A 405 -3.40 -15.24 4.61
N PHE A 406 -2.61 -16.14 5.18
CA PHE A 406 -1.27 -16.45 4.68
C PHE A 406 -1.27 -17.77 3.93
N PRO A 407 -0.46 -17.90 2.85
CA PRO A 407 -0.23 -19.19 2.24
C PRO A 407 0.44 -20.14 3.24
N ASN A 408 0.26 -21.45 3.04
CA ASN A 408 1.01 -22.44 3.81
C ASN A 408 2.52 -22.26 3.57
N GLY A 409 3.30 -22.26 4.65
CA GLY A 409 4.74 -22.07 4.59
C GLY A 409 5.14 -20.59 4.54
N PHE A 410 4.21 -19.67 4.77
CA PHE A 410 4.53 -18.26 4.87
C PHE A 410 5.58 -18.02 5.97
N ASN A 411 6.58 -17.22 5.64
CA ASN A 411 7.69 -16.88 6.50
C ASN A 411 8.06 -15.42 6.26
N THR A 412 8.30 -14.68 7.34
CA THR A 412 8.84 -13.32 7.31
C THR A 412 9.86 -13.13 8.43
N ASN A 413 10.94 -12.41 8.14
CA ASN A 413 11.85 -11.85 9.14
C ASN A 413 11.63 -10.34 9.35
N LEU A 414 10.66 -9.73 8.67
CA LEU A 414 10.23 -8.35 8.96
C LEU A 414 9.62 -8.28 10.37
N PRO A 415 9.90 -7.21 11.13
CA PRO A 415 9.12 -6.86 12.31
C PRO A 415 7.63 -6.78 11.98
N VAL A 416 6.78 -7.35 12.84
CA VAL A 416 5.32 -7.30 12.69
C VAL A 416 4.74 -6.48 13.83
N VAL A 417 4.08 -5.36 13.50
CA VAL A 417 3.45 -4.49 14.48
C VAL A 417 1.93 -4.71 14.44
N LEU A 418 1.37 -5.33 15.48
CA LEU A 418 -0.06 -5.52 15.63
C LEU A 418 -0.71 -4.18 15.98
N GLN A 419 -1.35 -3.53 15.01
CA GLN A 419 -2.07 -2.26 15.20
C GLN A 419 -3.44 -2.45 15.83
N GLY A 420 -4.02 -3.63 15.63
CA GLY A 420 -5.32 -4.00 16.17
C GLY A 420 -5.46 -5.51 16.31
N LYS A 421 -6.70 -5.95 16.49
CA LYS A 421 -7.02 -7.38 16.50
C LYS A 421 -6.63 -7.98 15.15
N THR A 422 -5.75 -8.98 15.19
CA THR A 422 -5.15 -9.64 14.03
C THR A 422 -5.48 -11.13 14.07
N GLU A 423 -6.18 -11.63 13.06
CA GLU A 423 -6.61 -13.03 12.95
C GLU A 423 -5.81 -13.76 11.88
N ILE A 424 -5.09 -14.81 12.28
CA ILE A 424 -4.33 -15.66 11.36
C ILE A 424 -5.09 -16.97 11.15
N SER A 425 -5.27 -17.33 9.88
CA SER A 425 -5.84 -18.59 9.45
C SER A 425 -5.01 -19.13 8.29
N VAL A 426 -4.41 -20.31 8.46
CA VAL A 426 -3.59 -20.94 7.43
C VAL A 426 -4.35 -22.15 6.85
N PRO A 427 -4.58 -22.21 5.52
CA PRO A 427 -5.21 -23.36 4.88
C PRO A 427 -4.26 -24.57 4.83
N GLY A 428 -4.80 -25.78 4.64
CA GLY A 428 -4.01 -27.02 4.42
C GLY A 428 -4.42 -28.23 5.26
N LYS A 429 -3.99 -29.41 4.80
CA LYS A 429 -3.99 -30.69 5.54
C LYS A 429 -2.71 -31.46 5.17
N PRO A 430 -1.72 -31.66 6.07
CA PRO A 430 -1.69 -31.23 7.48
C PRO A 430 -1.79 -29.69 7.63
N PRO A 431 -2.15 -29.17 8.81
CA PRO A 431 -2.35 -27.73 9.00
C PRO A 431 -1.07 -26.97 8.63
N GLY A 432 -1.22 -25.97 7.76
CA GLY A 432 -0.09 -25.17 7.33
C GLY A 432 0.51 -24.32 8.44
N ALA A 433 1.73 -23.83 8.24
CA ALA A 433 2.44 -23.00 9.20
C ALA A 433 2.72 -21.58 8.66
N VAL A 434 2.67 -20.61 9.56
CA VAL A 434 3.17 -19.24 9.42
C VAL A 434 4.31 -19.04 10.40
N VAL A 435 5.44 -18.53 9.94
CA VAL A 435 6.62 -18.30 10.76
C VAL A 435 6.96 -16.81 10.79
N PHE A 436 7.01 -16.25 12.00
CA PHE A 436 7.51 -14.91 12.28
C PHE A 436 8.91 -15.03 12.88
N ASN A 437 9.92 -14.81 12.04
CA ASN A 437 11.33 -14.73 12.42
C ASN A 437 11.75 -13.30 12.81
N GLY A 438 10.89 -12.30 12.59
CA GLY A 438 11.05 -10.95 13.13
C GLY A 438 10.30 -10.78 14.46
N PRO A 439 10.62 -9.74 15.24
CA PRO A 439 9.88 -9.43 16.47
C PRO A 439 8.43 -9.07 16.17
N VAL A 440 7.52 -9.45 17.08
CA VAL A 440 6.08 -9.10 16.98
C VAL A 440 5.71 -8.14 18.10
N SER A 441 5.30 -6.92 17.78
CA SER A 441 5.07 -5.85 18.78
C SER A 441 3.71 -5.17 18.56
N GLY A 442 3.41 -4.10 19.31
CA GLY A 442 2.22 -3.28 19.13
C GLY A 442 1.17 -3.39 20.24
N SER A 443 0.06 -2.68 20.07
CA SER A 443 -1.06 -2.66 21.03
C SER A 443 -2.17 -3.68 20.70
N GLY A 444 -2.14 -4.23 19.48
CA GLY A 444 -3.10 -5.21 18.98
C GLY A 444 -2.96 -6.58 19.63
N GLY A 445 -3.98 -7.41 19.41
CA GLY A 445 -4.01 -8.80 19.87
C GLY A 445 -3.94 -9.79 18.71
N LEU A 446 -3.40 -10.97 18.96
CA LEU A 446 -3.26 -12.03 17.96
C LEU A 446 -4.32 -13.12 18.18
N ILE A 447 -5.00 -13.55 17.13
CA ILE A 447 -5.92 -14.69 17.16
C ILE A 447 -5.45 -15.76 16.18
N VAL A 448 -5.14 -16.94 16.68
CA VAL A 448 -4.80 -18.11 15.86
C VAL A 448 -6.06 -18.93 15.65
N LYS A 449 -6.70 -18.75 14.49
CA LYS A 449 -7.94 -19.46 14.13
C LYS A 449 -7.67 -20.89 13.67
N LYS A 450 -6.73 -21.07 12.73
CA LYS A 450 -6.43 -22.35 12.10
C LYS A 450 -4.97 -22.38 11.66
N GLY A 451 -4.37 -23.57 11.60
CA GLY A 451 -2.97 -23.76 11.25
C GLY A 451 -2.06 -23.58 12.44
N LYS A 452 -0.75 -23.48 12.17
CA LYS A 452 0.29 -23.23 13.17
C LYS A 452 0.87 -21.83 12.96
N VAL A 453 1.01 -21.06 14.04
CA VAL A 453 1.77 -19.81 14.07
C VAL A 453 3.02 -20.04 14.90
N VAL A 454 4.18 -19.72 14.35
CA VAL A 454 5.48 -19.79 15.03
C VAL A 454 5.97 -18.38 15.30
N LEU A 455 6.14 -18.05 16.56
CA LEU A 455 6.80 -16.83 17.04
C LEU A 455 8.23 -17.21 17.39
N ALA A 456 9.14 -17.03 16.43
CA ALA A 456 10.54 -17.35 16.63
C ALA A 456 11.30 -16.27 17.40
N CYS A 457 10.78 -15.05 17.40
CA CYS A 457 11.30 -13.94 18.18
C CYS A 457 10.34 -13.43 19.25
N ASP A 458 10.86 -12.50 20.05
CA ASP A 458 10.11 -11.79 21.07
C ASP A 458 8.80 -11.20 20.52
N ALA A 459 7.73 -11.58 21.19
CA ALA A 459 6.40 -11.07 20.98
C ALA A 459 6.03 -10.12 22.13
N SER A 460 6.31 -8.82 21.96
CA SER A 460 6.17 -7.78 22.99
C SER A 460 4.82 -7.03 22.95
N TYR A 461 3.87 -7.47 22.11
CA TYR A 461 2.57 -6.81 22.02
C TYR A 461 1.74 -6.93 23.32
N SER A 462 0.95 -5.91 23.62
CA SER A 462 0.17 -5.82 24.86
C SER A 462 -1.23 -6.44 24.76
N GLY A 463 -1.76 -6.63 23.55
CA GLY A 463 -3.06 -7.27 23.34
C GLY A 463 -3.07 -8.76 23.70
N THR A 464 -4.28 -9.31 23.84
CA THR A 464 -4.44 -10.73 24.19
C THR A 464 -4.19 -11.63 22.98
N THR A 465 -3.40 -12.67 23.17
CA THR A 465 -3.27 -13.81 22.27
C THR A 465 -4.40 -14.79 22.52
N VAL A 466 -5.18 -15.13 21.50
CA VAL A 466 -6.25 -16.13 21.57
C VAL A 466 -5.94 -17.28 20.62
N VAL A 467 -5.75 -18.48 21.15
CA VAL A 467 -5.63 -19.69 20.32
C VAL A 467 -6.99 -20.37 20.27
N ASP A 468 -7.67 -20.27 19.12
CA ASP A 468 -9.06 -20.72 18.93
C ASP A 468 -9.07 -22.23 18.63
N SER A 469 -8.76 -22.62 17.39
CA SER A 469 -8.66 -24.02 16.95
C SER A 469 -7.34 -24.35 16.24
N GLY A 470 -6.37 -23.42 16.25
CA GLY A 470 -5.03 -23.62 15.68
C GLY A 470 -3.99 -23.95 16.74
N ALA A 471 -2.72 -23.85 16.36
CA ALA A 471 -1.57 -24.03 17.24
C ALA A 471 -0.70 -22.78 17.24
N ILE A 472 -0.17 -22.40 18.40
CA ILE A 472 0.90 -21.41 18.51
C ILE A 472 2.15 -22.07 19.10
N LEU A 473 3.30 -21.80 18.51
CA LEU A 473 4.61 -22.18 19.02
C LEU A 473 5.40 -20.91 19.33
N VAL A 474 5.90 -20.79 20.55
CA VAL A 474 6.68 -19.65 21.02
C VAL A 474 8.08 -20.14 21.41
N TYR A 475 9.12 -19.64 20.73
CA TYR A 475 10.51 -19.99 21.04
C TYR A 475 11.17 -19.06 22.07
N SER A 476 10.72 -17.81 22.14
CA SER A 476 11.23 -16.82 23.08
C SER A 476 10.14 -16.32 24.05
N ARG A 477 10.01 -15.01 24.22
CA ARG A 477 9.04 -14.38 25.10
C ARG A 477 7.76 -14.00 24.36
N LEU A 478 6.63 -14.18 25.02
CA LEU A 478 5.36 -13.51 24.67
C LEU A 478 4.95 -12.66 25.90
N ALA A 479 4.73 -11.36 25.71
CA ALA A 479 4.46 -10.43 26.81
C ALA A 479 2.97 -10.28 27.10
N GLY A 480 2.14 -10.33 26.05
CA GLY A 480 0.69 -10.21 26.14
C GLY A 480 0.02 -11.38 26.85
N LYS A 481 -1.22 -11.17 27.31
CA LYS A 481 -2.04 -12.24 27.91
C LYS A 481 -2.28 -13.35 26.89
N LEU A 482 -2.41 -14.59 27.36
CA LEU A 482 -2.71 -15.75 26.51
C LEU A 482 -4.03 -16.41 26.97
N LYS A 483 -4.93 -16.64 26.01
CA LYS A 483 -6.19 -17.39 26.20
C LYS A 483 -6.25 -18.54 25.21
N ARG A 484 -6.32 -19.77 25.72
CA ARG A 484 -6.56 -20.98 24.93
C ARG A 484 -8.05 -21.34 24.96
N ARG A 485 -8.65 -21.60 23.81
CA ARG A 485 -10.02 -22.15 23.68
C ARG A 485 -9.99 -23.66 23.42
N PRO A 486 -11.11 -24.39 23.57
CA PRO A 486 -11.18 -25.80 23.22
C PRO A 486 -10.72 -26.05 21.77
N GLY A 487 -9.75 -26.94 21.58
CA GLY A 487 -9.14 -27.23 20.28
C GLY A 487 -7.90 -26.40 19.95
N GLY A 488 -7.58 -25.36 20.72
CA GLY A 488 -6.35 -24.60 20.59
C GLY A 488 -5.15 -25.31 21.24
N VAL A 489 -3.99 -25.26 20.59
CA VAL A 489 -2.73 -25.83 21.09
C VAL A 489 -1.71 -24.73 21.34
N VAL A 490 -1.08 -24.74 22.52
CA VAL A 490 0.01 -23.81 22.87
C VAL A 490 1.25 -24.66 23.14
N ILE A 491 2.34 -24.33 22.45
CA ILE A 491 3.63 -24.98 22.60
C ILE A 491 4.64 -23.89 22.94
N GLN A 492 5.43 -24.12 23.99
CA GLN A 492 6.57 -23.29 24.33
C GLN A 492 7.79 -24.21 24.36
N GLU A 493 8.78 -23.89 23.53
CA GLU A 493 10.03 -24.64 23.41
C GLU A 493 11.19 -23.64 23.51
N PRO A 494 12.36 -24.04 24.02
CA PRO A 494 13.57 -23.24 23.85
C PRO A 494 13.86 -23.05 22.36
N ASP A 495 14.38 -21.88 21.95
CA ASP A 495 14.83 -21.68 20.56
C ASP A 495 15.87 -22.75 20.19
N PRO A 496 15.57 -23.67 19.25
CA PRO A 496 16.49 -24.74 18.86
C PRO A 496 17.73 -24.23 18.12
N SER A 497 17.72 -22.97 17.68
CA SER A 497 18.80 -22.35 16.88
C SER A 497 19.63 -21.32 17.65
N GLY A 498 19.13 -20.79 18.77
CA GLY A 498 19.79 -19.74 19.57
C GLY A 498 20.17 -18.47 18.80
N THR A 499 19.60 -18.21 17.61
CA THR A 499 20.14 -17.18 16.69
C THR A 499 19.12 -16.39 15.87
N ASN A 500 17.81 -16.54 16.05
CA ASN A 500 16.88 -15.92 15.07
C ASN A 500 16.49 -14.46 15.33
N CYS A 501 16.88 -13.84 16.44
CA CYS A 501 16.52 -12.45 16.72
C CYS A 501 17.68 -11.48 16.49
N PRO A 502 17.51 -10.41 15.68
CA PRO A 502 18.43 -9.29 15.68
C PRO A 502 18.46 -8.67 17.08
N ALA A 503 19.57 -8.91 17.81
CA ALA A 503 19.95 -8.43 19.15
C ALA A 503 18.86 -7.75 20.00
N GLY A 504 18.24 -8.52 20.90
CA GLY A 504 17.45 -8.06 22.05
C GLY A 504 17.52 -9.12 23.15
N THR A 505 17.76 -8.71 24.39
CA THR A 505 18.22 -9.57 25.51
C THR A 505 17.20 -10.61 25.99
N ASP A 506 17.58 -11.89 25.95
CA ASP A 506 16.86 -13.04 26.51
C ASP A 506 16.80 -13.00 28.05
N THR A 507 15.59 -12.96 28.61
CA THR A 507 15.24 -13.64 29.86
C THR A 507 13.79 -14.12 29.80
N LEU A 508 13.56 -15.41 30.07
CA LEU A 508 12.25 -16.07 30.03
C LEU A 508 11.52 -15.95 31.39
N PRO A 509 10.34 -15.30 31.50
CA PRO A 509 9.45 -15.51 32.63
C PRO A 509 8.55 -16.73 32.37
N GLY A 510 8.39 -17.58 33.39
CA GLY A 510 7.41 -18.67 33.37
C GLY A 510 5.97 -18.14 33.30
N TRP A 511 5.14 -18.77 32.50
CA TRP A 511 3.75 -18.37 32.26
C TRP A 511 2.82 -18.90 33.35
N ALA A 512 2.00 -18.02 33.93
CA ALA A 512 0.80 -18.46 34.63
C ALA A 512 -0.31 -18.72 33.58
N GLN A 513 -0.63 -20.00 33.32
CA GLN A 513 -1.83 -20.36 32.58
C GLN A 513 -3.06 -20.01 33.42
N THR A 514 -3.82 -18.98 33.05
CA THR A 514 -5.17 -18.82 33.59
C THR A 514 -6.09 -19.80 32.86
N ALA A 515 -6.42 -20.90 33.53
CA ALA A 515 -7.49 -21.80 33.10
C ALA A 515 -8.79 -20.98 32.98
N GLY A 516 -9.42 -21.01 31.80
CA GLY A 516 -10.79 -20.52 31.66
C GLY A 516 -11.74 -21.55 32.25
N ASP A 517 -12.63 -21.10 33.13
CA ASP A 517 -13.76 -21.88 33.62
C ASP A 517 -14.55 -22.49 32.46
N THR A 518 -15.03 -23.70 32.74
CA THR A 518 -15.86 -24.59 31.90
C THR A 518 -17.05 -23.93 31.25
#